data_AF-A0AAV2GJN9-F1
#
_entry.id   AF-A0AAV2GJN9-F1
#
_cell.length_a   1.000
_cell.length_b   1.000
_cell.length_c   1.000
_cell.angle_alpha   90.00
_cell.angle_beta   90.00
_cell.angle_gamma   90.00
#
_symmetry.space_group_name_H-M   'P 1'
#
loop_
_entity.id
_entity.type
_entity.pdbx_description
1 polymer ?
#
loop_
_entity_poly.entity_id
_entity_poly.type
_entity_poly.pdbx_seq_one_letter_code
_entity_poly.pdbx_strand_id
1 'polypeptide(L)'
;MVPESPPTGGHGIAFVISPTTDFTHAVASQHLGLFNSTNMGSESNHVVDVELDAMRNPDFQDIDDNHIGLDLNILISTPSAPVSYVSDADGVNRTLCLLSGDQI
;
A
#
# COMPACT_ATOMS: atom_id res chain seq x y z
N MET A 1 33.37 0.68 11.65
CA MET A 1 32.41 0.62 10.53
C MET A 1 31.02 0.70 11.12
N VAL A 2 30.25 1.74 10.77
CA VAL A 2 28.82 1.81 11.04
C VAL A 2 28.14 1.29 9.77
N PRO A 3 27.27 0.27 9.84
CA PRO A 3 26.41 -0.03 8.70
C PRO A 3 25.43 1.14 8.56
N GLU A 4 25.55 1.90 7.48
CA GLU A 4 24.42 2.72 7.02
C GLU A 4 23.43 1.75 6.40
N SER A 5 22.52 1.23 7.22
CA SER A 5 21.33 0.60 6.67
C SER A 5 20.59 1.67 5.87
N PRO A 6 20.19 1.40 4.62
CA PRO A 6 19.30 2.31 3.90
C PRO A 6 18.06 2.58 4.75
N PRO A 7 17.40 3.75 4.61
CA PRO A 7 16.21 4.05 5.37
C PRO A 7 15.20 2.91 5.19
N THR A 8 14.92 2.15 6.25
CA THR A 8 13.79 1.22 6.26
C THR A 8 12.55 2.08 6.41
N GLY A 9 11.93 2.41 5.27
CA GLY A 9 10.66 3.13 5.28
C GLY A 9 9.51 2.29 5.81
N GLY A 10 8.32 2.89 5.86
CA GLY A 10 7.08 2.18 6.18
C GLY A 10 6.66 1.23 5.06
N HIS A 11 5.66 0.38 5.33
CA HIS A 11 5.11 -0.51 4.31
C HIS A 11 4.23 0.26 3.32
N GLY A 12 3.44 1.20 3.80
CA GLY A 12 2.56 1.97 2.92
C GLY A 12 1.51 2.73 3.69
N ILE A 13 0.55 3.29 2.94
CA ILE A 13 -0.67 3.91 3.45
C ILE A 13 -1.85 3.48 2.59
N ALA A 14 -3.05 3.41 3.18
CA ALA A 14 -4.27 3.08 2.44
C ALA A 14 -5.37 4.12 2.70
N PHE A 15 -6.11 4.47 1.65
CA PHE A 15 -7.40 5.14 1.75
C PHE A 15 -8.50 4.08 1.76
N VAL A 16 -9.35 4.07 2.78
CA VAL A 16 -10.24 2.93 3.07
C VAL A 16 -11.70 3.36 3.13
N ILE A 17 -12.56 2.58 2.49
CA ILE A 17 -14.02 2.62 2.62
C ILE A 17 -14.46 1.34 3.33
N SER A 18 -15.15 1.49 4.46
CA SER A 18 -15.53 0.40 5.35
C SER A 18 -16.87 0.72 6.05
N PRO A 19 -17.69 -0.29 6.40
CA PRO A 19 -18.91 -0.08 7.19
C PRO A 19 -18.63 0.37 8.64
N THR A 20 -17.40 0.19 9.12
CA THR A 20 -16.98 0.47 10.49
C THR A 20 -15.58 1.08 10.54
N THR A 21 -15.29 1.83 11.60
CA THR A 21 -13.93 2.29 11.90
C THR A 21 -13.22 1.39 12.91
N ASP A 22 -13.81 0.24 13.25
CA ASP A 22 -13.24 -0.75 14.16
C ASP A 22 -12.27 -1.68 13.42
N PHE A 23 -10.98 -1.39 13.58
CA PHE A 23 -9.86 -2.21 13.10
C PHE A 23 -9.05 -2.81 14.27
N THR A 24 -9.68 -3.02 15.43
CA THR A 24 -8.98 -3.49 16.65
C THR A 24 -8.29 -4.84 16.50
N HIS A 25 -8.70 -5.64 15.51
CA HIS A 25 -8.11 -6.96 15.21
C HIS A 25 -7.19 -6.97 13.99
N ALA A 26 -6.95 -5.82 13.36
CA ALA A 26 -6.06 -5.72 12.23
C ALA A 26 -4.59 -5.70 12.68
N VAL A 27 -3.70 -6.14 11.79
CA VAL A 27 -2.26 -6.18 12.04
C VAL A 27 -1.57 -5.04 11.29
N ALA A 28 -0.54 -4.46 11.90
CA ALA A 28 0.27 -3.42 11.27
C ALA A 28 1.23 -4.02 10.21
N SER A 29 2.17 -3.20 9.73
CA SER A 29 3.21 -3.63 8.78
C SER A 29 2.60 -3.94 7.41
N GLN A 30 2.86 -5.13 6.85
CA GLN A 30 2.39 -5.46 5.51
C GLN A 30 0.86 -5.48 5.39
N HIS A 31 0.12 -5.68 6.49
CA HIS A 31 -1.35 -5.75 6.43
C HIS A 31 -2.03 -4.37 6.43
N LEU A 32 -1.25 -3.28 6.35
CA LEU A 32 -1.70 -1.88 6.34
C LEU A 32 -2.67 -1.46 7.46
N GLY A 33 -2.80 -2.28 8.52
CA GLY A 33 -3.79 -2.06 9.57
C GLY A 33 -5.24 -2.38 9.17
N LEU A 34 -5.45 -3.19 8.11
CA LEU A 34 -6.79 -3.51 7.59
C LEU A 34 -7.25 -4.93 7.94
N PHE A 35 -6.35 -5.89 7.83
CA PHE A 35 -6.68 -7.31 7.96
C PHE A 35 -5.74 -8.04 8.93
N ASN A 36 -6.06 -9.29 9.20
CA ASN A 36 -5.19 -10.27 9.83
C ASN A 36 -5.24 -11.57 9.02
N SER A 37 -4.42 -12.55 9.42
CA SER A 37 -4.30 -13.82 8.71
C SER A 37 -5.57 -14.68 8.68
N THR A 38 -6.60 -14.36 9.48
CA THR A 38 -7.83 -15.15 9.57
C THR A 38 -9.04 -14.49 8.92
N ASN A 39 -9.04 -13.16 8.73
CA ASN A 39 -10.16 -12.44 8.11
C ASN A 39 -9.87 -11.92 6.69
N MET A 40 -8.61 -11.92 6.25
CA MET A 40 -8.24 -11.50 4.90
C MET A 40 -8.95 -12.35 3.83
N GLY A 41 -9.59 -11.69 2.86
CA GLY A 41 -10.41 -12.31 1.82
C GLY A 41 -11.84 -12.64 2.23
N SER A 42 -12.26 -12.36 3.47
CA SER A 42 -13.65 -12.57 3.88
C SER A 42 -14.58 -11.54 3.25
N GLU A 43 -15.63 -11.99 2.55
CA GLU A 43 -16.67 -11.12 2.00
C GLU A 43 -17.42 -10.32 3.08
N SER A 44 -17.39 -10.77 4.33
CA SER A 44 -18.01 -10.08 5.47
C SER A 44 -17.28 -8.80 5.89
N ASN A 45 -16.05 -8.57 5.40
CA ASN A 45 -15.29 -7.37 5.75
C ASN A 45 -15.95 -6.13 5.12
N HIS A 46 -16.44 -6.26 3.88
CA HIS A 46 -16.99 -5.16 3.08
C HIS A 46 -16.04 -3.95 2.99
N VAL A 47 -14.75 -4.22 2.89
CA VAL A 47 -13.68 -3.22 2.79
C VAL A 47 -13.26 -3.06 1.34
N VAL A 48 -13.17 -1.80 0.91
CA VAL A 48 -12.50 -1.39 -0.33
C VAL A 48 -11.42 -0.41 0.04
N ASP A 49 -10.21 -0.60 -0.45
CA ASP A 49 -9.12 0.33 -0.20
C ASP A 49 -8.25 0.59 -1.42
N VAL A 50 -7.62 1.77 -1.40
CA VAL A 50 -6.60 2.17 -2.38
C VAL A 50 -5.30 2.33 -1.61
N GLU A 51 -4.35 1.44 -1.86
CA GLU A 51 -3.06 1.41 -1.20
C GLU A 51 -1.98 2.14 -2.00
N LEU A 52 -1.03 2.74 -1.28
CA LEU A 52 0.29 3.13 -1.77
C LEU A 52 1.29 2.28 -0.99
N ASP A 53 1.73 1.18 -1.60
CA ASP A 53 2.63 0.20 -1.00
C ASP A 53 4.07 0.41 -1.51
N ALA A 54 4.98 0.49 -0.54
CA ALA A 54 6.39 0.80 -0.70
C ALA A 54 7.30 -0.41 -0.42
N MET A 55 6.73 -1.61 -0.27
CA MET A 55 7.43 -2.83 0.11
C MET A 55 6.82 -4.05 -0.58
N ARG A 56 7.59 -4.68 -1.48
CA ARG A 56 7.09 -5.87 -2.17
C ARG A 56 6.88 -7.06 -1.23
N ASN A 57 5.65 -7.53 -1.14
CA ASN A 57 5.25 -8.76 -0.47
C ASN A 57 4.79 -9.84 -1.48
N PRO A 58 5.56 -10.92 -1.68
CA PRO A 58 5.18 -12.03 -2.57
C PRO A 58 3.88 -12.75 -2.19
N ASP A 59 3.51 -12.77 -0.90
CA ASP A 59 2.27 -13.41 -0.44
C ASP A 59 1.02 -12.62 -0.90
N PHE A 60 1.20 -11.32 -1.17
CA PHE A 60 0.18 -10.37 -1.64
C PHE A 60 0.24 -10.17 -3.16
N GLN A 61 1.19 -10.85 -3.83
CA GLN A 61 1.39 -10.83 -5.27
C GLN A 61 1.74 -9.44 -5.82
N ASP A 62 2.40 -8.64 -4.99
CA ASP A 62 2.85 -7.29 -5.35
C ASP A 62 3.74 -7.30 -6.59
N ILE A 63 3.42 -6.36 -7.48
CA ILE A 63 4.07 -6.23 -8.78
C ILE A 63 5.50 -5.72 -8.65
N ASP A 64 5.76 -4.84 -7.69
CA ASP A 64 7.05 -4.26 -7.33
C ASP A 64 7.01 -3.70 -5.89
N ASP A 65 8.09 -3.05 -5.45
CA ASP A 65 8.23 -2.41 -4.13
C ASP A 65 7.80 -0.94 -4.12
N ASN A 66 7.01 -0.50 -5.10
CA ASN A 66 6.56 0.88 -5.23
C ASN A 66 5.31 0.96 -6.14
N HIS A 67 4.16 0.51 -5.63
CA HIS A 67 2.92 0.44 -6.40
C HIS A 67 1.73 1.10 -5.71
N ILE A 68 0.74 1.41 -6.55
CA ILE A 68 -0.61 1.79 -6.15
C ILE A 68 -1.54 0.61 -6.47
N GLY A 69 -2.44 0.32 -5.55
CA GLY A 69 -3.31 -0.84 -5.58
C GLY A 69 -4.78 -0.51 -5.33
N LEU A 70 -5.69 -1.37 -5.80
CA LEU A 70 -7.10 -1.37 -5.44
C LEU A 70 -7.44 -2.75 -4.87
N ASP A 71 -7.87 -2.75 -3.61
CA ASP A 71 -8.10 -3.96 -2.84
C ASP A 71 -9.57 -4.12 -2.47
N LEU A 72 -10.02 -5.38 -2.49
CA LEU A 72 -11.39 -5.77 -2.17
C LEU A 72 -11.38 -6.89 -1.13
N ASN A 73 -11.45 -6.52 0.15
CA ASN A 73 -11.37 -7.43 1.32
C ASN A 73 -10.05 -8.21 1.48
N ILE A 74 -9.10 -8.09 0.56
CA ILE A 74 -7.81 -8.78 0.55
C ILE A 74 -6.76 -7.85 -0.08
N LEU A 75 -5.53 -7.91 0.43
CA LEU A 75 -4.36 -7.20 -0.11
C LEU A 75 -3.77 -7.97 -1.29
N ILE A 76 -4.61 -8.30 -2.26
CA ILE A 76 -4.15 -8.80 -3.57
C ILE A 76 -4.81 -7.87 -4.57
N SER A 77 -4.08 -6.80 -4.86
CA SER A 77 -4.59 -5.68 -5.63
C SER A 77 -5.04 -6.09 -7.03
N THR A 78 -6.25 -5.68 -7.40
CA THR A 78 -6.78 -5.85 -8.76
C THR A 78 -7.70 -4.68 -9.11
N PRO A 79 -7.24 -3.68 -9.89
CA PRO A 79 -5.93 -3.56 -10.55
C PRO A 79 -4.81 -2.98 -9.65
N SER A 80 -3.54 -3.13 -10.09
CA SER A 80 -2.36 -2.43 -9.54
C SER A 80 -1.47 -1.83 -10.64
N ALA A 81 -0.65 -0.84 -10.29
CA ALA A 81 0.32 -0.20 -11.18
C ALA A 81 1.50 0.43 -10.40
N PRO A 82 2.69 0.59 -11.01
CA PRO A 82 3.78 1.34 -10.37
C PRO A 82 3.37 2.79 -10.06
N VAL A 83 3.77 3.34 -8.91
CA VAL A 83 3.35 4.70 -8.51
C VAL A 83 3.96 5.76 -9.41
N SER A 84 3.11 6.68 -9.87
CA SER A 84 3.52 7.82 -10.67
C SER A 84 2.59 9.01 -10.48
N TYR A 85 3.04 10.20 -10.87
CA TYR A 85 2.26 11.44 -10.82
C TYR A 85 2.49 12.27 -12.08
N VAL A 86 1.48 13.06 -12.45
CA VAL A 86 1.59 14.02 -13.56
C VAL A 86 1.93 15.38 -12.96
N SER A 87 3.05 15.98 -13.37
CA SER A 87 3.41 17.31 -12.88
C SER A 87 2.54 18.39 -13.50
N ASP A 88 2.05 19.30 -12.67
CA ASP A 88 1.29 20.47 -13.13
C ASP A 88 2.15 21.47 -13.94
N ALA A 89 3.48 21.43 -13.79
CA ALA A 89 4.38 22.37 -14.44
C ALA A 89 4.53 22.10 -15.94
N ASP A 90 4.54 20.82 -16.34
CA ASP A 90 4.81 20.40 -17.73
C ASP A 90 3.93 19.26 -18.25
N GLY A 91 3.01 18.73 -17.43
CA GLY A 91 2.11 17.63 -17.81
C GLY A 91 2.81 16.29 -17.99
N VAL A 92 4.08 16.16 -17.59
CA VAL A 92 4.86 14.93 -17.77
C VAL A 92 4.59 13.97 -16.60
N ASN A 93 4.31 12.71 -16.94
CA ASN A 93 4.20 11.62 -15.98
C ASN A 93 5.59 11.22 -15.45
N ARG A 94 5.76 11.22 -14.13
CA ARG A 94 6.99 10.91 -13.42
C ARG A 94 6.75 9.80 -12.41
N THR A 95 7.67 8.85 -12.32
CA THR A 95 7.69 7.87 -11.23
C THR A 95 7.81 8.60 -9.88
N LEU A 96 6.98 8.21 -8.92
CA LEU A 96 7.09 8.65 -7.54
C LEU A 96 7.71 7.53 -6.72
N CYS A 97 8.86 7.78 -6.11
CA CYS A 97 9.43 6.86 -5.13
C CYS A 97 8.82 7.17 -3.76
N LEU A 98 7.93 6.30 -3.27
CA LEU A 98 7.22 6.49 -2.00
C LEU A 98 8.17 6.64 -0.80
N LEU A 99 9.34 6.01 -0.87
CA LEU A 99 10.35 6.03 0.19
C LEU A 99 11.32 7.22 0.14
N SER A 100 11.26 8.05 -0.90
CA SER A 100 12.22 9.16 -1.08
C SER A 100 12.09 10.25 -0.02
N GLY A 101 10.87 10.51 0.45
CA GLY A 101 10.56 11.69 1.27
C GLY A 101 10.65 13.02 0.49
N ASP A 102 10.86 12.96 -0.82
CA ASP A 102 10.92 14.13 -1.70
C ASP A 102 9.53 14.73 -1.89
N GLN A 103 9.48 16.05 -2.08
CA GLN A 103 8.24 16.74 -2.43
C GLN A 103 7.92 16.53 -3.91
N ILE A 104 6.62 16.38 -4.19
CA ILE A 104 6.02 16.35 -5.54
C ILE A 104 5.64 17.76 -6.01
#